data_AF-A0A2V6CI24-F1
#
_entry.id   AF-A0A2V6CI24-F1
#
_cell.length_a   1.000
_cell.length_b   1.000
_cell.length_c   1.000
_cell.angle_alpha   90.00
_cell.angle_beta   90.00
_cell.angle_gamma   90.00
#
_symmetry.space_group_name_H-M   'P 1'
#
loop_
_entity.id
_entity.type
_entity.pdbx_description
1 polymer ?
#
loop_
_entity_poly.entity_id
_entity_poly.type
_entity_poly.pdbx_seq_one_letter_code
_entity_poly.pdbx_strand_id
1 'polypeptide(L)'
;MQVSERAAREWARETQVADFHSEDLLDPKTNLEAGAWYLRRAFQHWEHQKKPAMFALAEYNAGASRAQRWANNDPDTPMSEQAFRKNIDFPSTRSYVTSVLQRYQFYRKRGRM
;
A
#
# COMPACT_ATOMS: atom_id res chain seq x y z
N MET A 1 -6.68 -6.93 -6.99
CA MET A 1 -5.68 -6.19 -6.21
C MET A 1 -5.02 -6.99 -5.07
N GLN A 2 -5.31 -8.29 -4.85
CA GLN A 2 -4.67 -9.12 -3.80
C GLN A 2 -4.71 -8.48 -2.40
N VAL A 3 -5.83 -7.85 -2.06
CA VAL A 3 -6.06 -7.23 -0.76
C VAL A 3 -6.14 -8.32 0.31
N SER A 4 -5.48 -8.12 1.45
CA SER A 4 -5.62 -9.06 2.58
C SER A 4 -7.01 -8.97 3.18
N GLU A 5 -7.52 -10.07 3.73
CA GLU A 5 -8.81 -10.08 4.43
C GLU A 5 -8.88 -9.02 5.52
N ARG A 6 -7.79 -8.81 6.27
CA ARG A 6 -7.70 -7.74 7.28
C ARG A 6 -7.97 -6.37 6.68
N ALA A 7 -7.27 -6.02 5.60
CA ALA A 7 -7.44 -4.73 4.94
C ALA A 7 -8.85 -4.55 4.35
N ALA A 8 -9.45 -5.64 3.85
CA ALA A 8 -10.82 -5.62 3.34
C ALA A 8 -11.87 -5.46 4.44
N ARG A 9 -11.67 -6.10 5.61
CA ARG A 9 -12.54 -5.89 6.78
C ARG A 9 -12.42 -4.49 7.33
N GLU A 10 -11.22 -3.91 7.34
CA GLU A 10 -11.03 -2.49 7.67
C GLU A 10 -11.78 -1.60 6.68
N TRP A 11 -11.64 -1.82 5.37
CA TRP A 11 -12.41 -1.10 4.35
C TRP A 11 -13.92 -1.19 4.60
N ALA A 12 -14.47 -2.41 4.71
CA ALA A 12 -15.90 -2.65 4.88
C ALA A 12 -16.48 -1.93 6.11
N ARG A 13 -15.73 -1.91 7.22
CA ARG A 13 -16.12 -1.17 8.43
C ARG A 13 -16.16 0.34 8.18
N GLU A 14 -15.12 0.89 7.57
CA GLU A 14 -14.96 2.35 7.37
C GLU A 14 -15.89 2.89 6.27
N THR A 15 -16.32 2.05 5.33
CA THR A 15 -17.27 2.40 4.25
C THR A 15 -18.69 1.91 4.51
N GLN A 16 -18.95 1.32 5.68
CA GLN A 16 -20.26 0.82 6.11
C GLN A 16 -20.88 -0.22 5.16
N VAL A 17 -20.04 -1.07 4.55
CA VAL A 17 -20.51 -2.24 3.80
C VAL A 17 -21.04 -3.26 4.79
N ALA A 18 -22.35 -3.50 4.75
CA ALA A 18 -23.01 -4.50 5.57
C ALA A 18 -22.67 -5.92 5.07
N ASP A 19 -22.67 -6.89 5.99
CA ASP A 19 -22.54 -8.32 5.70
C ASP A 19 -21.34 -8.71 4.84
N PHE A 20 -20.21 -8.01 4.98
CA PHE A 20 -19.00 -8.31 4.23
C PHE A 20 -18.38 -9.67 4.64
N HIS A 21 -18.18 -10.53 3.65
CA HIS A 21 -17.49 -11.80 3.76
C HIS A 21 -16.20 -11.80 2.92
N SER A 22 -15.20 -12.59 3.32
CA SER A 22 -13.90 -12.64 2.63
C SER A 22 -14.01 -13.07 1.17
N GLU A 23 -15.01 -13.88 0.86
CA GLU A 23 -15.35 -14.40 -0.45
C GLU A 23 -15.82 -13.28 -1.40
N ASP A 24 -16.33 -12.17 -0.88
CA ASP A 24 -16.73 -11.01 -1.70
C ASP A 24 -15.53 -10.37 -2.41
N LEU A 25 -14.31 -10.64 -1.93
CA LEU A 25 -13.08 -10.24 -2.63
C LEU A 25 -12.85 -10.98 -3.95
N LEU A 26 -13.61 -12.04 -4.25
CA LEU A 26 -13.62 -12.69 -5.56
C LEU A 26 -14.34 -11.84 -6.60
N ASP A 27 -15.24 -10.94 -6.17
CA ASP A 27 -15.85 -9.95 -7.06
C ASP A 27 -14.81 -8.86 -7.44
N PRO A 28 -14.56 -8.62 -8.74
CA PRO A 28 -13.56 -7.65 -9.18
C PRO A 28 -13.83 -6.22 -8.71
N LYS A 29 -15.10 -5.81 -8.58
CA LYS A 29 -15.47 -4.46 -8.16
C LYS A 29 -15.17 -4.29 -6.67
N THR A 30 -15.66 -5.19 -5.81
CA THR A 30 -15.35 -5.18 -4.37
C THR A 30 -13.85 -5.22 -4.12
N ASN A 31 -13.13 -6.07 -4.85
CA ASN A 31 -11.68 -6.18 -4.72
C ASN A 31 -10.94 -4.89 -5.11
N LEU A 32 -11.42 -4.20 -6.15
CA LEU A 32 -10.87 -2.93 -6.61
C LEU A 32 -11.19 -1.79 -5.64
N GLU A 33 -12.41 -1.73 -5.12
CA GLU A 33 -12.83 -0.72 -4.15
C GLU A 33 -12.06 -0.84 -2.83
N ALA A 34 -11.99 -2.05 -2.26
CA ALA A 34 -11.23 -2.32 -1.05
C ALA A 34 -9.73 -2.02 -1.26
N GLY A 35 -9.17 -2.43 -2.39
CA GLY A 35 -7.76 -2.23 -2.71
C GLY A 35 -7.40 -0.77 -2.94
N ALA A 36 -8.22 -0.04 -3.69
CA ALA A 36 -8.02 1.38 -3.93
C ALA A 36 -8.18 2.20 -2.63
N TRP A 37 -9.16 1.85 -1.79
CA TRP A 37 -9.32 2.47 -0.48
C TRP A 37 -8.09 2.23 0.41
N TYR A 38 -7.61 0.99 0.50
CA TYR A 38 -6.46 0.68 1.34
C TYR A 38 -5.18 1.36 0.82
N LEU A 39 -4.99 1.40 -0.50
CA LEU A 39 -3.89 2.13 -1.11
C LEU A 39 -3.95 3.63 -0.80
N ARG A 40 -5.13 4.26 -0.93
CA ARG A 40 -5.33 5.67 -0.57
C ARG A 40 -4.98 5.93 0.89
N ARG A 41 -5.48 5.09 1.81
CA ARG A 41 -5.19 5.17 3.24
C ARG A 41 -3.69 5.11 3.51
N ALA A 42 -2.98 4.19 2.87
CA ALA A 42 -1.53 4.10 3.00
C ALA A 42 -0.84 5.38 2.48
N PHE A 43 -1.28 5.94 1.34
CA PHE A 43 -0.74 7.22 0.86
C PHE A 43 -0.96 8.38 1.83
N GLN A 44 -2.13 8.45 2.47
CA GLN A 44 -2.44 9.46 3.48
C GLN A 44 -1.56 9.27 4.73
N HIS A 45 -1.38 8.02 5.19
CA HIS A 45 -0.52 7.71 6.34
C HIS A 45 0.93 8.15 6.15
N TRP A 46 1.42 8.22 4.92
CA TRP A 46 2.81 8.59 4.61
C TRP A 46 2.95 9.96 3.93
N GLU A 47 1.90 10.79 3.90
CA GLU A 47 1.85 12.02 3.09
C GLU A 47 2.91 13.08 3.45
N HIS A 48 3.38 13.05 4.70
CA HIS A 48 4.46 13.90 5.21
C HIS A 48 5.85 13.49 4.71
N GLN A 49 6.02 12.28 4.19
CA GLN A 49 7.28 11.85 3.58
C GLN A 49 7.48 12.54 2.23
N LYS A 50 8.71 12.96 1.93
CA LYS A 50 9.02 13.62 0.64
C LYS A 50 8.63 12.79 -0.59
N LYS A 51 8.73 11.46 -0.49
CA LYS A 51 8.33 10.52 -1.55
C LYS A 51 7.44 9.41 -0.96
N PRO A 52 6.14 9.68 -0.76
CA PRO A 52 5.25 8.80 0.01
C PRO A 52 5.03 7.43 -0.65
N ALA A 53 5.13 7.37 -1.99
CA ALA A 53 4.81 6.17 -2.76
C ALA A 53 5.60 4.92 -2.34
N MET A 54 6.89 5.06 -1.99
CA MET A 54 7.70 3.91 -1.56
C MET A 54 7.18 3.31 -0.25
N PHE A 55 6.83 4.17 0.70
CA PHE A 55 6.34 3.78 2.02
C PHE A 55 4.93 3.21 1.94
N ALA A 56 4.03 3.88 1.19
CA ALA A 56 2.67 3.44 0.97
C ALA A 56 2.60 2.07 0.27
N LEU A 57 3.47 1.80 -0.71
CA LEU A 57 3.54 0.50 -1.38
C LEU A 57 4.10 -0.60 -0.46
N ALA A 58 5.07 -0.26 0.41
CA ALA A 58 5.58 -1.20 1.39
C ALA A 58 4.51 -1.57 2.42
N GLU A 59 3.73 -0.59 2.89
CA GLU A 59 2.56 -0.81 3.74
C GLU A 59 1.50 -1.65 3.04
N TYR A 60 1.16 -1.32 1.79
CA TYR A 60 0.17 -2.06 1.01
C TYR A 60 0.54 -3.55 0.89
N ASN A 61 1.83 -3.85 0.69
CA ASN A 61 2.32 -5.21 0.51
C ASN A 61 2.55 -5.98 1.82
N ALA A 62 3.06 -5.31 2.86
CA ALA A 62 3.59 -5.97 4.06
C ALA A 62 2.85 -5.57 5.35
N GLY A 63 1.90 -4.64 5.28
CA GLY A 63 1.12 -4.09 6.39
C GLY A 63 1.77 -2.88 7.07
N ALA A 64 0.93 -2.03 7.67
CA ALA A 64 1.32 -0.76 8.28
C ALA A 64 2.41 -0.92 9.36
N SER A 65 2.27 -1.92 10.25
CA SER A 65 3.23 -2.14 11.34
C SER A 65 4.64 -2.45 10.83
N ARG A 66 4.78 -3.15 9.69
CA ARG A 66 6.10 -3.42 9.10
C ARG A 66 6.67 -2.19 8.43
N ALA A 67 5.84 -1.44 7.71
CA ALA A 67 6.26 -0.18 7.09
C ALA A 67 6.72 0.84 8.16
N GLN A 68 6.01 0.95 9.28
CA GLN A 68 6.40 1.77 10.43
C GLN A 68 7.73 1.31 11.03
N ARG A 69 7.93 0.00 11.22
CA ARG A 69 9.21 -0.56 11.68
C ARG A 69 10.37 -0.19 10.74
N TRP A 70 10.17 -0.30 9.43
CA TRP A 70 11.19 0.06 8.44
C TRP A 70 11.44 1.58 8.38
N ALA A 71 10.48 2.39 8.84
CA ALA A 71 10.64 3.81 9.11
C ALA A 71 11.14 4.10 10.54
N ASN A 72 11.84 3.16 11.18
CA ASN A 72 12.41 3.29 12.52
C ASN A 72 11.39 3.52 13.65
N ASN A 73 10.11 3.16 13.46
CA ASN A 73 9.00 3.48 14.36
C ASN A 73 8.84 4.99 14.64
N ASP A 74 9.42 5.84 13.79
CA ASP A 74 9.25 7.28 13.79
C ASP A 74 8.77 7.68 12.39
N PRO A 75 7.51 7.34 12.06
CA PRO A 75 6.99 7.56 10.72
C PRO A 75 7.00 9.04 10.37
N ASP A 76 6.76 9.93 11.34
CA ASP A 76 6.61 11.39 11.15
C ASP A 76 7.93 12.08 10.78
N THR A 77 9.08 11.50 11.15
CA THR A 77 10.38 12.00 10.73
C THR A 77 10.67 11.66 9.27
N PRO A 78 10.99 12.66 8.41
CA PRO A 78 11.33 12.41 7.01
C PRO A 78 12.53 11.46 6.87
N MET A 79 12.34 10.37 6.13
CA MET A 79 13.37 9.38 5.83
C MET A 79 13.70 9.37 4.33
N SER A 80 14.98 9.17 3.99
CA SER A 80 15.36 9.01 2.59
C SER A 80 14.90 7.64 2.06
N GLU A 81 14.50 7.59 0.78
CA GLU A 81 14.13 6.34 0.12
C GLU A 81 15.25 5.28 0.18
N GLN A 82 16.51 5.71 0.11
CA GLN A 82 17.64 4.80 0.19
C GLN A 82 17.77 4.17 1.57
N ALA A 83 17.57 4.95 2.64
CA ALA A 83 17.56 4.44 4.00
C ALA A 83 16.36 3.49 4.22
N PHE A 84 15.15 3.92 3.85
CA PHE A 84 13.96 3.10 3.99
C PHE A 84 14.08 1.77 3.23
N ARG A 85 14.54 1.80 1.97
CA ARG A 85 14.74 0.58 1.17
C ARG A 85 15.78 -0.37 1.78
N LYS A 86 16.81 0.15 2.46
CA LYS A 86 17.80 -0.69 3.19
C LYS A 86 17.17 -1.33 4.43
N ASN A 87 16.24 -0.64 5.09
CA ASN A 87 15.55 -1.14 6.27
C ASN A 87 14.50 -2.21 5.96
N ILE A 88 13.90 -2.21 4.76
CA ILE A 88 12.99 -3.27 4.33
C ILE A 88 13.75 -4.60 4.32
N ASP A 89 13.58 -5.41 5.34
CA ASP A 89 14.24 -6.70 5.53
C ASP A 89 13.67 -7.81 4.63
N PHE A 90 12.45 -7.64 4.11
CA PHE A 90 11.82 -8.60 3.21
C PHE A 90 12.25 -8.38 1.75
N PRO A 91 13.03 -9.32 1.15
CA PRO A 91 13.49 -9.17 -0.23
C PRO A 91 12.32 -9.08 -1.24
N SER A 92 11.26 -9.85 -1.01
CA SER A 92 10.05 -9.84 -1.83
C SER A 92 9.36 -8.47 -1.82
N THR A 93 9.27 -7.81 -0.66
CA THR A 93 8.69 -6.47 -0.55
C THR A 93 9.54 -5.42 -1.26
N ARG A 94 10.88 -5.48 -1.14
CA ARG A 94 11.78 -4.60 -1.92
C ARG A 94 11.55 -4.73 -3.43
N SER A 95 11.45 -5.98 -3.91
CA SER A 95 11.19 -6.27 -5.32
C SER A 95 9.81 -5.81 -5.76
N TYR A 96 8.78 -6.00 -4.92
CA TYR A 96 7.41 -5.53 -5.16
C TYR A 96 7.39 -4.01 -5.35
N VAL A 97 7.91 -3.25 -4.39
CA VAL A 97 7.90 -1.79 -4.42
C VAL A 97 8.63 -1.26 -5.66
N THR A 98 9.80 -1.82 -5.96
CA THR A 98 10.58 -1.46 -7.16
C THR A 98 9.79 -1.72 -8.43
N SER A 99 9.18 -2.90 -8.56
CA SER A 99 8.43 -3.30 -9.76
C SER A 99 7.19 -2.43 -9.98
N VAL A 100 6.45 -2.11 -8.92
CA VAL A 100 5.25 -1.28 -9.01
C VAL A 100 5.61 0.16 -9.39
N LEU A 101 6.66 0.74 -8.80
CA LEU A 101 7.12 2.08 -9.17
C LEU A 101 7.57 2.15 -10.65
N GLN A 102 8.27 1.12 -11.14
CA GLN A 102 8.65 1.02 -12.55
C GLN A 102 7.42 0.95 -13.47
N ARG A 103 6.44 0.10 -13.14
CA ARG A 103 5.18 0.01 -13.88
C ARG A 103 4.41 1.32 -13.86
N TYR A 104 4.34 1.99 -12.71
CA TYR A 104 3.72 3.30 -12.59
C TYR A 104 4.37 4.32 -13.53
N GLN A 105 5.70 4.36 -13.59
CA GLN A 105 6.41 5.22 -14.55
C GLN A 105 6.11 4.86 -16.01
N PHE A 106 6.08 3.56 -16.33
CA PHE A 106 5.73 3.07 -17.66
C PHE A 106 4.32 3.49 -18.08
N TYR A 107 3.31 3.21 -17.26
CA TYR A 107 1.91 3.57 -17.55
C TYR A 107 1.70 5.08 -17.61
N ARG A 108 2.39 5.85 -16.76
CA ARG A 108 2.31 7.31 -16.77
C ARG A 108 2.87 7.92 -18.06
N LYS A 109 3.94 7.34 -18.62
CA LYS A 109 4.52 7.77 -19.91
C LYS A 109 3.68 7.34 -21.12
N ARG A 110 3.00 6.19 -21.03
CA ARG A 110 2.21 5.63 -22.13
C ARG A 110 0.89 6.39 -22.39
N GLY A 111 0.44 7.23 -21.45
CA GLY A 111 -0.84 7.94 -21.55
C GLY A 111 -2.05 7.07 -21.20
N ARG A 112 -3.21 7.71 -20.93
CA ARG A 112 -4.49 6.99 -20.75
C ARG A 112 -4.75 6.18 -22.03
N MET A 113 -4.93 4.87 -21.89
CA MET A 113 -5.54 4.06 -22.95
C MET A 113 -6.93 4.60 -23.27
#